data_AF-A0A1A8K9G6-F1
#
_entry.id   AF-A0A1A8K9G6-F1
#
_cell.length_a   1.000
_cell.length_b   1.000
_cell.length_c   1.000
_cell.angle_alpha   90.00
_cell.angle_beta   90.00
_cell.angle_gamma   90.00
#
_symmetry.space_group_name_H-M   'P 1'
#
loop_
_entity.id
_entity.type
_entity.pdbx_description
1 polymer ?
#
loop_
_entity_poly.entity_id
_entity_poly.type
_entity_poly.pdbx_seq_one_letter_code
_entity_poly.pdbx_strand_id
1 'polypeptide(L)'
;VDAAWKELTNVLSGIFCASLNFIDSTNTVQPSASFKPLGIVNETDHRFLRYATLPREIVCTENLTPWKKLLPCGSKAGLAVLLKSEKLFHSSFFSQTVHIRPVCQDRECKTTSWELRQTLNVVFDLHTSGQGKREWSLFKMFSRTLTEACPLASSSKIYIDVTDNPQEEYFELSPATPLLSQAVVLGDRRTFSVYDLTQQVTFGTVRSLNLLIRWKSSEGNMLRPLLHAERYVAGYGLQTGEIHTVMYNNHPFRSFPVLLLDSVPWYLRLYIHTLTVTSKGKDNTPSYIHYQPSKDRMRPHLLEMLVQLPPHSVTEVTVQFERALLKWTEYTPDPNHGFYVGSSVISALVPSSVAMDTNITQEQPLFSSFFPCKEESSYFVRVYTEPLLVNLPTPDFSMPYNVICLTCTVVAVGYGSLYNLLTRSFQIEEPNPRLAKKIANFIRRIRGVPLLS
;
A
#
# COMPACT_ATOMS: atom_id res chain seq x y z
N VAL A 1 14.59 -5.52 19.49
CA VAL A 1 14.17 -5.30 18.08
C VAL A 1 12.67 -5.36 17.94
N ASP A 2 12.02 -6.47 18.33
CA ASP A 2 10.56 -6.62 18.11
C ASP A 2 9.71 -5.62 18.91
N ALA A 3 10.12 -5.25 20.13
CA ALA A 3 9.47 -4.17 20.88
C ALA A 3 9.55 -2.83 20.15
N ALA A 4 10.74 -2.44 19.68
CA ALA A 4 10.95 -1.22 18.91
C ALA A 4 10.20 -1.23 17.56
N TRP A 5 10.09 -2.39 16.91
CA TRP A 5 9.28 -2.56 15.70
C TRP A 5 7.80 -2.27 15.99
N LYS A 6 7.25 -2.82 17.07
CA LYS A 6 5.87 -2.58 17.50
C LYS A 6 5.63 -1.12 17.91
N GLU A 7 6.57 -0.49 18.59
CA GLU A 7 6.49 0.94 18.93
C GLU A 7 6.50 1.80 17.66
N LEU A 8 7.40 1.50 16.72
CA LEU A 8 7.50 2.22 15.45
C LEU A 8 6.21 2.12 14.64
N THR A 9 5.64 0.92 14.48
CA THR A 9 4.40 0.74 13.70
C THR A 9 3.21 1.48 14.32
N ASN A 10 3.11 1.50 15.65
CA ASN A 10 2.09 2.27 16.37
C ASN A 10 2.27 3.79 16.21
N VAL A 11 3.51 4.29 16.31
CA VAL A 11 3.81 5.72 16.12
C VAL A 11 3.52 6.15 14.69
N LEU A 12 3.95 5.37 13.69
CA LEU A 12 3.69 5.65 12.28
C LEU A 12 2.20 5.59 11.94
N SER A 13 1.47 4.65 12.55
CA SER A 13 0.00 4.56 12.44
C SER A 13 -0.66 5.88 12.88
N GLY A 14 -0.26 6.43 14.03
CA GLY A 14 -0.75 7.72 14.51
C GLY A 14 -0.35 8.91 13.63
N ILE A 15 0.91 8.96 13.18
CA ILE A 15 1.42 10.07 12.35
C ILE A 15 0.72 10.13 11.00
N PHE A 16 0.58 8.99 10.32
CA PHE A 16 0.05 8.93 8.96
C PHE A 16 -1.44 8.61 8.88
N CYS A 17 -2.13 8.49 10.02
CA CYS A 17 -3.54 8.08 10.08
C CYS A 17 -3.78 6.76 9.32
N ALA A 18 -2.86 5.81 9.47
CA ALA A 18 -2.85 4.54 8.76
C ALA A 18 -3.03 3.38 9.74
N SER A 19 -3.53 2.24 9.28
CA SER A 19 -3.77 1.06 10.12
C SER A 19 -2.52 0.19 10.38
N LEU A 20 -1.32 0.80 10.38
CA LEU A 20 -0.04 0.12 10.57
C LEU A 20 0.11 -0.57 11.93
N ASN A 21 -0.76 -0.23 12.90
CA ASN A 21 -0.86 -0.91 14.19
C ASN A 21 -1.32 -2.37 14.07
N PHE A 22 -1.90 -2.79 12.95
CA PHE A 22 -2.18 -4.20 12.64
C PHE A 22 -0.94 -5.00 12.18
N ILE A 23 0.23 -4.36 12.08
CA ILE A 23 1.49 -5.07 11.87
C ILE A 23 1.88 -5.77 13.18
N ASP A 24 1.95 -7.09 13.14
CA ASP A 24 2.27 -7.97 14.25
C ASP A 24 3.28 -9.05 13.82
N SER A 25 3.53 -10.05 14.67
CA SER A 25 4.45 -11.14 14.29
C SER A 25 3.91 -12.02 13.16
N THR A 26 2.58 -12.05 12.94
CA THR A 26 1.95 -12.95 11.97
C THR A 26 2.09 -12.48 10.53
N ASN A 27 2.38 -11.20 10.31
CA ASN A 27 2.62 -10.57 9.01
C ASN A 27 4.02 -9.94 8.86
N THR A 28 4.90 -10.12 9.86
CA THR A 28 6.28 -9.65 9.83
C THR A 28 7.26 -10.81 9.54
N VAL A 29 8.19 -10.59 8.61
CA VAL A 29 9.29 -11.49 8.26
C VAL A 29 10.64 -10.80 8.38
N GLN A 30 11.69 -11.62 8.42
CA GLN A 30 13.08 -11.18 8.43
C GLN A 30 13.78 -11.71 7.17
N PRO A 31 13.73 -10.97 6.04
CA PRO A 31 14.39 -11.39 4.81
C PRO A 31 15.91 -11.34 4.96
N SER A 32 16.57 -12.35 4.38
CA SER A 32 18.02 -12.56 4.45
C SER A 32 18.77 -11.97 3.26
N ALA A 33 18.10 -11.78 2.11
CA ALA A 33 18.76 -11.37 0.87
C ALA A 33 18.09 -10.16 0.20
N SER A 34 16.75 -10.12 0.15
CA SER A 34 16.01 -9.17 -0.70
C SER A 34 16.12 -7.72 -0.25
N PHE A 35 16.27 -7.50 1.06
CA PHE A 35 16.41 -6.17 1.66
C PHE A 35 17.76 -6.03 2.35
N LYS A 36 18.35 -4.85 2.19
CA LYS A 36 19.56 -4.41 2.89
C LYS A 36 19.29 -3.06 3.56
N PRO A 37 19.94 -2.77 4.70
CA PRO A 37 19.83 -1.45 5.32
C PRO A 37 20.29 -0.37 4.34
N LEU A 38 19.53 0.73 4.28
CA LEU A 38 19.83 1.87 3.43
C LEU A 38 20.47 2.98 4.28
N GLY A 39 21.48 3.66 3.74
CA GLY A 39 22.20 4.74 4.43
C GLY A 39 23.52 4.27 5.04
N ILE A 40 24.12 5.11 5.90
CA ILE A 40 25.36 4.75 6.63
C ILE A 40 24.99 3.85 7.79
N VAL A 41 25.07 2.55 7.53
CA VAL A 41 24.90 1.53 8.54
C VAL A 41 26.05 0.56 8.37
N ASN A 42 26.92 0.48 9.38
CA ASN A 42 28.06 -0.45 9.37
C ASN A 42 27.61 -1.90 9.65
N GLU A 43 26.38 -2.09 10.10
CA GLU A 43 25.81 -3.40 10.38
C GLU A 43 25.12 -3.99 9.15
N THR A 44 25.72 -5.03 8.59
CA THR A 44 25.11 -5.91 7.58
C THR A 44 24.22 -6.98 8.22
N ASP A 45 23.91 -6.85 9.51
CA ASP A 45 23.23 -7.89 10.26
C ASP A 45 21.73 -7.88 9.98
N HIS A 46 21.29 -8.89 9.21
CA HIS A 46 19.90 -9.11 8.85
C HIS A 46 18.98 -9.34 10.07
N ARG A 47 19.52 -9.59 11.27
CA ARG A 47 18.74 -9.77 12.51
C ARG A 47 17.93 -8.56 12.91
N PHE A 48 18.35 -7.36 12.52
CA PHE A 48 17.63 -6.12 12.82
C PHE A 48 16.56 -5.77 11.78
N LEU A 49 16.53 -6.47 10.66
CA LEU A 49 15.65 -6.15 9.56
C LEU A 49 14.25 -6.74 9.81
N ARG A 50 13.23 -5.92 9.59
CA ARG A 50 11.82 -6.33 9.63
C ARG A 50 11.15 -5.87 8.34
N TYR A 51 10.43 -6.79 7.71
CA TYR A 51 9.60 -6.51 6.55
C TYR A 51 8.18 -7.01 6.86
N ALA A 52 7.18 -6.18 6.63
CA ALA A 52 5.78 -6.54 6.83
C ALA A 52 4.93 -5.96 5.71
N THR A 53 3.79 -6.60 5.46
CA THR A 53 2.83 -6.14 4.45
C THR A 53 1.42 -6.16 5.02
N LEU A 54 0.65 -5.11 4.70
CA LEU A 54 -0.77 -5.01 5.01
C LEU A 54 -1.54 -4.79 3.70
N PRO A 55 -1.87 -5.84 2.95
CA PRO A 55 -2.50 -5.70 1.64
C PRO A 55 -3.91 -5.10 1.68
N ARG A 56 -4.55 -5.09 2.86
CA ARG A 56 -5.87 -4.45 3.08
C ARG A 56 -5.78 -2.94 3.31
N GLU A 57 -4.59 -2.42 3.62
CA GLU A 57 -4.40 -0.99 3.88
C GLU A 57 -4.22 -0.25 2.56
N ILE A 58 -5.30 0.40 2.11
CA ILE A 58 -5.30 1.26 0.92
C ILE A 58 -4.91 2.67 1.35
N VAL A 59 -4.19 3.40 0.49
CA VAL A 59 -3.86 4.81 0.77
C VAL A 59 -5.13 5.66 0.66
N CYS A 60 -5.49 6.36 1.74
CA CYS A 60 -6.68 7.20 1.79
C CYS A 60 -6.33 8.71 1.76
N THR A 61 -7.36 9.55 1.66
CA THR A 61 -7.21 11.02 1.61
C THR A 61 -6.62 11.58 2.90
N GLU A 62 -6.90 10.91 4.02
CA GLU A 62 -6.45 11.18 5.36
C GLU A 62 -4.93 11.05 5.47
N ASN A 63 -4.32 10.10 4.75
CA ASN A 63 -2.86 9.86 4.73
C ASN A 63 -2.10 10.99 4.03
N LEU A 64 -2.70 11.61 3.00
CA LEU A 64 -2.04 12.68 2.23
C LEU A 64 -1.81 13.94 3.07
N THR A 65 -2.70 14.23 4.01
CA THR A 65 -2.61 15.44 4.84
C THR A 65 -1.36 15.47 5.75
N PRO A 66 -1.10 14.46 6.61
CA PRO A 66 0.12 14.38 7.39
C PRO A 66 1.35 14.22 6.51
N TRP A 67 1.26 13.50 5.38
CA TRP A 67 2.36 13.39 4.43
C TRP A 67 2.80 14.77 3.90
N LYS A 68 1.85 15.63 3.49
CA LYS A 68 2.17 17.00 3.05
C LYS A 68 2.67 17.89 4.17
N LYS A 69 2.27 17.66 5.43
CA LYS A 69 2.74 18.47 6.58
C LYS A 69 4.24 18.32 6.84
N LEU A 70 4.85 17.22 6.39
CA LEU A 70 6.30 17.02 6.49
C LEU A 70 7.10 17.84 5.47
N LEU A 71 6.45 18.37 4.43
CA LEU A 71 7.10 19.21 3.42
C LEU A 71 7.34 20.63 4.00
N PRO A 72 8.46 21.29 3.65
CA PRO A 72 8.88 22.55 4.27
C PRO A 72 7.85 23.68 4.12
N CYS A 73 7.17 23.76 2.97
CA CYS A 73 6.11 24.74 2.72
C CYS A 73 4.69 24.17 2.87
N GLY A 74 4.56 22.94 3.39
CA GLY A 74 3.27 22.24 3.48
C GLY A 74 2.54 22.20 2.14
N SER A 75 1.29 22.65 2.12
CA SER A 75 0.50 22.82 0.89
C SER A 75 0.29 24.28 0.48
N LYS A 76 1.12 25.21 1.00
CA LYS A 76 0.94 26.66 0.79
C LYS A 76 1.70 27.18 -0.43
N ALA A 77 2.90 26.66 -0.69
CA ALA A 77 3.78 27.13 -1.77
C ALA A 77 4.54 25.97 -2.44
N GLY A 78 5.00 26.17 -3.68
CA GLY A 78 5.76 25.20 -4.46
C GLY A 78 4.92 24.05 -5.05
N LEU A 79 5.59 22.96 -5.44
CA LEU A 79 4.97 21.81 -6.11
C LEU A 79 3.88 21.13 -5.28
N ALA A 80 3.97 21.21 -3.95
CA ALA A 80 3.01 20.62 -3.03
C ALA A 80 1.60 21.24 -3.14
N VAL A 81 1.48 22.44 -3.74
CA VAL A 81 0.18 23.09 -4.01
C VAL A 81 -0.67 22.29 -4.99
N LEU A 82 -0.04 21.55 -5.92
CA LEU A 82 -0.71 20.68 -6.89
C LEU A 82 -1.33 19.43 -6.23
N LEU A 83 -0.94 19.10 -5.00
CA LEU A 83 -1.35 17.87 -4.33
C LEU A 83 -2.73 18.00 -3.65
N LYS A 84 -3.76 18.17 -4.49
CA LYS A 84 -5.17 18.18 -4.09
C LYS A 84 -5.72 16.76 -4.06
N SER A 85 -6.26 16.32 -2.92
CA SER A 85 -6.78 14.96 -2.73
C SER A 85 -7.82 14.59 -3.79
N GLU A 86 -8.84 15.41 -3.97
CA GLU A 86 -9.96 15.14 -4.89
C GLU A 86 -9.49 14.66 -6.29
N LYS A 87 -8.54 15.36 -6.94
CA LYS A 87 -8.05 14.94 -8.26
C LYS A 87 -7.06 13.79 -8.21
N LEU A 88 -6.21 13.73 -7.18
CA LEU A 88 -5.22 12.66 -7.03
C LEU A 88 -5.88 11.28 -6.86
N PHE A 89 -6.94 11.19 -6.07
CA PHE A 89 -7.64 9.91 -5.81
C PHE A 89 -8.62 9.51 -6.92
N HIS A 90 -8.86 10.38 -7.91
CA HIS A 90 -9.55 10.01 -9.16
C HIS A 90 -8.58 9.47 -10.23
N SER A 91 -7.28 9.43 -9.96
CA SER A 91 -6.30 8.83 -10.86
C SER A 91 -6.43 7.30 -10.91
N SER A 92 -5.94 6.68 -11.99
CA SER A 92 -6.01 5.22 -12.17
C SER A 92 -5.10 4.48 -11.18
N PHE A 93 -3.92 5.03 -10.91
CA PHE A 93 -3.00 4.50 -9.92
C PHE A 93 -2.36 5.61 -9.10
N PHE A 94 -2.17 5.32 -7.82
CA PHE A 94 -1.62 6.27 -6.87
C PHE A 94 -0.76 5.53 -5.85
N SER A 95 0.44 6.04 -5.58
CA SER A 95 1.33 5.51 -4.55
C SER A 95 1.99 6.64 -3.76
N GLN A 96 2.03 6.46 -2.44
CA GLN A 96 2.73 7.35 -1.51
C GLN A 96 3.84 6.56 -0.82
N THR A 97 5.03 7.14 -0.74
CA THR A 97 6.15 6.53 -0.02
C THR A 97 6.84 7.55 0.86
N VAL A 98 7.33 7.07 2.01
CA VAL A 98 8.19 7.80 2.94
C VAL A 98 9.39 6.92 3.25
N HIS A 99 10.58 7.45 3.01
CA HIS A 99 11.84 6.80 3.33
C HIS A 99 12.62 7.68 4.29
N ILE A 100 13.15 7.07 5.34
CA ILE A 100 14.04 7.72 6.30
C ILE A 100 15.33 6.91 6.32
N ARG A 101 16.47 7.57 6.09
CA ARG A 101 17.78 6.93 6.16
C ARG A 101 18.85 7.87 6.73
N PRO A 102 19.85 7.34 7.43
CA PRO A 102 21.00 8.13 7.85
C PRO A 102 21.91 8.42 6.65
N VAL A 103 22.32 9.68 6.48
CA VAL A 103 23.23 10.17 5.42
C VAL A 103 24.38 10.96 6.03
N CYS A 104 25.48 11.09 5.30
CA CYS A 104 26.64 11.86 5.76
C CYS A 104 26.31 13.32 5.46
N GLN A 105 26.40 14.18 6.47
CA GLN A 105 26.25 15.61 6.24
C GLN A 105 27.48 16.17 5.51
N ASP A 106 28.67 15.71 5.91
CA ASP A 106 29.94 16.11 5.33
C ASP A 106 30.52 15.05 4.39
N ARG A 107 31.35 15.46 3.43
CA ARG A 107 32.06 14.54 2.51
C ARG A 107 32.96 13.53 3.25
N GLU A 108 33.50 13.91 4.41
CA GLU A 108 34.33 13.05 5.25
C GLU A 108 33.51 12.16 6.21
N CYS A 109 32.18 12.27 6.18
CA CYS A 109 31.25 11.50 7.03
C CYS A 109 31.55 11.56 8.54
N LYS A 110 32.09 12.69 9.03
CA LYS A 110 32.34 12.92 10.46
C LYS A 110 31.03 13.11 11.24
N THR A 111 30.03 13.70 10.60
CA THR A 111 28.71 13.97 11.16
C THR A 111 27.64 13.24 10.34
N THR A 112 26.70 12.60 11.04
CA THR A 112 25.55 11.93 10.45
C THR A 112 24.31 12.81 10.57
N SER A 113 23.50 12.82 9.52
CA SER A 113 22.21 13.49 9.48
C SER A 113 21.14 12.54 8.97
N TRP A 114 19.87 12.88 9.16
CA TRP A 114 18.74 12.09 8.68
C TRP A 114 18.20 12.68 7.39
N GLU A 115 18.03 11.85 6.37
CA GLU A 115 17.34 12.20 5.13
C GLU A 115 15.92 11.63 5.16
N LEU A 116 14.94 12.52 5.09
CA LEU A 116 13.53 12.19 4.84
C LEU A 116 13.25 12.37 3.35
N ARG A 117 13.01 11.26 2.65
CA ARG A 117 12.63 11.24 1.23
C ARG A 117 11.18 10.83 1.08
N GLN A 118 10.38 11.71 0.51
CA GLN A 118 8.96 11.44 0.23
C GLN A 118 8.75 11.36 -1.27
N THR A 119 8.06 10.32 -1.75
CA THR A 119 7.74 10.13 -3.17
C THR A 119 6.26 9.94 -3.37
N LEU A 120 5.73 10.56 -4.42
CA LEU A 120 4.33 10.42 -4.82
C LEU A 120 4.29 10.09 -6.30
N ASN A 121 3.76 8.92 -6.65
CA ASN A 121 3.54 8.55 -8.06
C ASN A 121 2.05 8.51 -8.34
N VAL A 122 1.65 9.08 -9.47
CA VAL A 122 0.25 9.24 -9.87
C VAL A 122 0.17 8.93 -11.36
N VAL A 123 -0.79 8.09 -11.75
CA VAL A 123 -1.04 7.72 -13.14
C VAL A 123 -2.41 8.22 -13.52
N PHE A 124 -2.45 9.28 -14.33
CA PHE A 124 -3.68 9.83 -14.87
C PHE A 124 -4.02 9.15 -16.19
N ASP A 125 -5.30 8.82 -16.37
CA ASP A 125 -5.83 8.45 -17.67
C ASP A 125 -5.99 9.71 -18.55
N LEU A 126 -5.41 9.65 -19.75
CA LEU A 126 -5.42 10.73 -20.73
C LEU A 126 -6.67 10.70 -21.63
N HIS A 127 -7.45 9.61 -21.61
CA HIS A 127 -8.60 9.40 -22.49
C HIS A 127 -9.94 9.80 -21.88
N THR A 128 -9.98 10.13 -20.59
CA THR A 128 -11.25 10.34 -19.85
C THR A 128 -12.00 11.62 -20.25
N SER A 129 -11.40 12.52 -21.03
CA SER A 129 -12.10 13.64 -21.65
C SER A 129 -12.65 13.18 -23.00
N GLY A 130 -13.95 12.94 -23.09
CA GLY A 130 -14.69 12.45 -24.27
C GLY A 130 -14.59 13.28 -25.57
N GLN A 131 -13.56 14.12 -25.72
CA GLN A 131 -13.24 14.93 -26.88
C GLN A 131 -12.19 14.28 -27.81
N GLY A 132 -11.69 13.07 -27.53
CA GLY A 132 -10.75 12.35 -28.40
C GLY A 132 -9.38 13.00 -28.60
N LYS A 133 -9.15 14.19 -28.01
CA LYS A 133 -7.88 14.91 -28.05
C LYS A 133 -6.99 14.46 -26.90
N ARG A 134 -5.84 13.89 -27.24
CA ARG A 134 -4.78 13.55 -26.28
C ARG A 134 -4.04 14.82 -25.88
N GLU A 135 -4.47 15.43 -24.79
CA GLU A 135 -3.84 16.62 -24.23
C GLU A 135 -3.88 16.57 -22.70
N TRP A 136 -2.78 16.98 -22.05
CA TRP A 136 -2.78 17.18 -20.60
C TRP A 136 -2.20 18.53 -20.22
N SER A 137 -2.72 19.09 -19.15
CA SER A 137 -2.15 20.26 -18.50
C SER A 137 -2.12 20.10 -16.99
N LEU A 138 -1.28 20.87 -16.30
CA LEU A 138 -1.25 20.87 -14.83
C LEU A 138 -2.64 21.16 -14.26
N PHE A 139 -3.36 22.11 -14.86
CA PHE A 139 -4.72 22.41 -14.43
C PHE A 139 -5.69 21.22 -14.65
N LYS A 140 -5.61 20.50 -15.79
CA LYS A 140 -6.48 19.33 -16.01
C LYS A 140 -6.16 18.19 -15.03
N MET A 141 -4.89 17.91 -14.78
CA MET A 141 -4.44 16.84 -13.89
C MET A 141 -4.68 17.15 -12.41
N PHE A 142 -4.38 18.36 -11.96
CA PHE A 142 -4.34 18.72 -10.54
C PHE A 142 -5.39 19.76 -10.12
N SER A 143 -6.18 20.31 -11.07
CA SER A 143 -7.13 21.43 -10.85
C SER A 143 -6.50 22.68 -10.26
N ARG A 144 -5.18 22.84 -10.43
CA ARG A 144 -4.38 23.95 -9.93
C ARG A 144 -3.24 24.25 -10.89
N THR A 145 -2.80 25.50 -10.89
CA THR A 145 -1.60 25.97 -11.57
C THR A 145 -0.56 26.36 -10.51
N LEU A 146 0.70 26.45 -10.91
CA LEU A 146 1.78 26.85 -10.01
C LEU A 146 1.96 28.37 -10.03
N THR A 147 1.95 29.01 -8.86
CA THR A 147 2.08 30.47 -8.74
C THR A 147 3.45 30.90 -8.22
N GLU A 148 4.05 30.11 -7.36
CA GLU A 148 5.33 30.41 -6.71
C GLU A 148 6.10 29.14 -6.32
N ALA A 149 7.42 29.26 -6.22
CA ALA A 149 8.26 28.23 -5.61
C ALA A 149 8.20 28.28 -4.08
N CYS A 150 8.56 27.17 -3.43
CA CYS A 150 8.68 27.13 -1.98
C CYS A 150 9.93 27.91 -1.53
N PRO A 151 9.80 28.99 -0.72
CA PRO A 151 10.94 29.83 -0.34
C PRO A 151 12.00 29.11 0.52
N LEU A 152 11.63 28.01 1.17
CA LEU A 152 12.54 27.20 1.99
C LEU A 152 13.27 26.12 1.17
N ALA A 153 12.89 25.90 -0.09
CA ALA A 153 13.50 24.89 -0.94
C ALA A 153 14.76 25.45 -1.62
N SER A 154 15.87 24.72 -1.54
CA SER A 154 17.11 25.06 -2.24
C SER A 154 17.04 24.85 -3.76
N SER A 155 16.13 23.99 -4.22
CA SER A 155 15.89 23.70 -5.63
C SER A 155 14.44 23.29 -5.83
N SER A 156 13.83 23.73 -6.93
CA SER A 156 12.45 23.40 -7.29
C SER A 156 12.32 23.38 -8.81
N LYS A 157 12.36 22.19 -9.41
CA LYS A 157 12.38 22.01 -10.88
C LYS A 157 11.29 21.04 -11.31
N ILE A 158 10.74 21.26 -12.50
CA ILE A 158 9.86 20.31 -13.19
C ILE A 158 10.61 19.73 -14.37
N TYR A 159 10.58 18.41 -14.50
CA TYR A 159 11.17 17.67 -15.61
C TYR A 159 10.05 17.05 -16.43
N ILE A 160 10.05 17.30 -17.74
CA ILE A 160 9.12 16.70 -18.70
C ILE A 160 9.92 15.88 -19.69
N ASP A 161 9.60 14.59 -19.79
CA ASP A 161 10.23 13.68 -20.74
C ASP A 161 9.83 14.04 -22.18
N VAL A 162 10.83 14.36 -23.00
CA VAL A 162 10.69 14.72 -24.42
C VAL A 162 11.50 13.79 -25.34
N THR A 163 11.92 12.64 -24.80
CA THR A 163 12.80 11.67 -25.49
C THR A 163 12.22 11.21 -26.83
N ASP A 164 10.93 10.85 -26.83
CA ASP A 164 10.23 10.32 -28.01
C ASP A 164 9.70 11.44 -28.93
N ASN A 165 10.14 12.69 -28.75
CA ASN A 165 9.64 13.84 -29.50
C ASN A 165 10.76 14.69 -30.10
N PRO A 166 11.58 14.11 -31.01
CA PRO A 166 12.56 14.89 -31.72
C PRO A 166 11.85 16.01 -32.49
N GLN A 167 12.32 17.25 -32.33
CA GLN A 167 11.85 18.43 -33.08
C GLN A 167 10.34 18.75 -32.99
N GLU A 168 9.66 18.36 -31.90
CA GLU A 168 8.21 18.61 -31.70
C GLU A 168 7.29 17.96 -32.76
N GLU A 169 7.72 16.86 -33.36
CA GLU A 169 6.94 16.14 -34.39
C GLU A 169 5.68 15.45 -33.84
N TYR A 170 5.72 14.92 -32.62
CA TYR A 170 4.63 14.11 -32.05
C TYR A 170 3.72 14.89 -31.11
N PHE A 171 4.29 15.83 -30.35
CA PHE A 171 3.53 16.70 -29.46
C PHE A 171 4.14 18.11 -29.36
N GLU A 172 3.29 19.07 -29.06
CA GLU A 172 3.67 20.45 -28.79
C GLU A 172 3.69 20.68 -27.27
N LEU A 173 4.75 21.32 -26.77
CA LEU A 173 4.92 21.67 -25.36
C LEU A 173 4.80 23.18 -25.18
N SER A 174 3.96 23.60 -24.23
CA SER A 174 3.76 25.02 -23.94
C SER A 174 3.75 25.31 -22.42
N PRO A 175 4.41 26.39 -21.96
CA PRO A 175 5.34 27.26 -22.70
C PRO A 175 6.65 26.54 -23.09
N ALA A 176 7.19 26.80 -24.28
CA ALA A 176 8.46 26.20 -24.70
C ALA A 176 9.65 26.72 -23.86
N THR A 177 10.60 25.85 -23.55
CA THR A 177 11.84 26.21 -22.84
C THR A 177 13.06 25.68 -23.56
N PRO A 178 14.16 26.46 -23.65
CA PRO A 178 15.41 26.01 -24.24
C PRO A 178 16.24 25.14 -23.29
N LEU A 179 15.84 25.03 -22.01
CA LEU A 179 16.58 24.29 -20.99
C LEU A 179 16.33 22.80 -21.13
N LEU A 180 17.23 22.12 -21.83
CA LEU A 180 17.23 20.66 -21.98
C LEU A 180 18.26 20.04 -21.03
N SER A 181 17.87 18.93 -20.40
CA SER A 181 18.74 18.09 -19.57
C SER A 181 18.68 16.67 -20.09
N GLN A 182 19.83 16.07 -20.36
CA GLN A 182 19.91 14.66 -20.71
C GLN A 182 20.31 13.87 -19.47
N ALA A 183 19.70 12.71 -19.28
CA ALA A 183 20.05 11.81 -18.19
C ALA A 183 19.73 10.36 -18.54
N VAL A 184 20.54 9.43 -18.03
CA VAL A 184 20.24 8.00 -18.12
C VAL A 184 19.26 7.65 -17.00
N VAL A 185 18.08 7.15 -17.38
CA VAL A 185 17.02 6.77 -16.45
C VAL A 185 16.64 5.32 -16.72
N LEU A 186 16.80 4.45 -15.72
CA LEU A 186 16.54 3.02 -15.85
C LEU A 186 17.27 2.40 -17.05
N GLY A 187 18.52 2.81 -17.25
CA GLY A 187 19.36 2.29 -18.32
C GLY A 187 19.05 2.79 -19.73
N ASP A 188 18.07 3.69 -19.91
CA ASP A 188 17.74 4.33 -21.18
C ASP A 188 18.08 5.83 -21.16
N ARG A 189 18.54 6.38 -22.29
CA ARG A 189 18.95 7.79 -22.38
C ARG A 189 17.71 8.63 -22.63
N ARG A 190 17.38 9.48 -21.66
CA ARG A 190 16.20 10.33 -21.72
C ARG A 190 16.57 11.80 -21.82
N THR A 191 15.82 12.53 -22.63
CA THR A 191 15.93 13.97 -22.75
C THR A 191 14.74 14.62 -22.06
N PHE A 192 15.03 15.55 -21.16
CA PHE A 192 14.03 16.26 -20.37
C PHE A 192 14.05 17.74 -20.69
N SER A 193 12.88 18.34 -20.85
CA SER A 193 12.74 19.79 -20.76
C SER A 193 12.57 20.18 -19.28
N VAL A 194 13.31 21.20 -18.85
CA VAL A 194 13.45 21.55 -17.44
C VAL A 194 12.89 22.95 -17.19
N TYR A 195 11.99 23.05 -16.22
CA TYR A 195 11.41 24.31 -15.77
C TYR A 195 11.91 24.59 -14.36
N ASP A 196 12.75 25.61 -14.21
CA ASP A 196 13.23 26.05 -12.91
C ASP A 196 12.21 27.01 -12.28
N LEU A 197 11.54 26.58 -11.22
CA LEU A 197 10.51 27.35 -10.54
C LEU A 197 11.09 28.45 -9.66
N THR A 198 12.41 28.45 -9.40
CA THR A 198 13.05 29.55 -8.64
C THR A 198 13.16 30.83 -9.47
N GLN A 199 13.09 30.72 -10.79
CA GLN A 199 13.16 31.87 -11.70
C GLN A 199 11.78 32.48 -11.94
N GLN A 200 11.67 33.79 -11.76
CA GLN A 200 10.41 34.51 -11.96
C GLN A 200 9.91 34.47 -13.41
N VAL A 201 10.84 34.37 -14.37
CA VAL A 201 10.53 34.29 -15.81
C VAL A 201 9.64 33.09 -16.13
N THR A 202 9.80 31.98 -15.38
CA THR A 202 9.06 30.73 -15.58
C THR A 202 7.55 30.90 -15.36
N PHE A 203 7.11 31.84 -14.53
CA PHE A 203 5.69 32.09 -14.27
C PHE A 203 5.03 33.06 -15.26
N GLY A 204 5.81 33.61 -16.20
CA GLY A 204 5.35 34.59 -17.18
C GLY A 204 4.74 35.85 -16.56
N THR A 205 4.02 36.62 -17.38
CA THR A 205 3.34 37.86 -16.95
C THR A 205 2.15 37.62 -16.02
N VAL A 206 1.50 36.46 -16.16
CA VAL A 206 0.28 36.09 -15.41
C VAL A 206 0.61 35.54 -14.00
N ARG A 207 1.90 35.37 -13.67
CA ARG A 207 2.38 34.75 -12.42
C ARG A 207 1.74 33.38 -12.15
N SER A 208 1.48 32.63 -13.22
CA SER A 208 0.91 31.29 -13.13
C SER A 208 1.48 30.41 -14.23
N LEU A 209 2.15 29.32 -13.85
CA LEU A 209 2.65 28.30 -14.75
C LEU A 209 1.61 27.20 -14.89
N ASN A 210 1.12 27.01 -16.11
CA ASN A 210 0.31 25.89 -16.53
C ASN A 210 0.99 25.21 -17.72
N LEU A 211 1.70 24.11 -17.46
CA LEU A 211 2.30 23.31 -18.52
C LEU A 211 1.19 22.60 -19.28
N LEU A 212 1.26 22.59 -20.61
CA LEU A 212 0.33 21.93 -21.50
C LEU A 212 1.12 21.15 -22.56
N ILE A 213 0.79 19.86 -22.69
CA ILE A 213 1.23 19.00 -23.79
C ILE A 213 0.03 18.65 -24.65
N ARG A 214 0.15 18.87 -25.95
CA ARG A 214 -0.85 18.54 -26.96
C ARG A 214 -0.26 17.61 -28.01
N TRP A 215 -0.76 16.39 -28.09
CA TRP A 215 -0.32 15.43 -29.11
C TRP A 215 -0.97 15.73 -30.46
N LYS A 216 -0.21 15.56 -31.53
CA LYS A 216 -0.68 15.69 -32.91
C LYS A 216 -1.39 14.43 -33.41
N SER A 217 -1.09 13.26 -32.84
CA SER A 217 -1.71 11.97 -33.15
C SER A 217 -2.25 11.27 -31.91
N SER A 218 -3.33 10.50 -32.07
CA SER A 218 -3.92 9.66 -31.02
C SER A 218 -3.26 8.27 -30.91
N GLU A 219 -2.51 7.84 -31.92
CA GLU A 219 -1.84 6.54 -31.91
C GLU A 219 -0.55 6.63 -31.09
N GLY A 220 -0.46 5.83 -30.04
CA GLY A 220 0.75 5.70 -29.22
C GLY A 220 0.98 4.25 -28.88
N ASN A 221 2.18 3.76 -29.16
CA ASN A 221 2.60 2.43 -28.71
C ASN A 221 2.88 2.50 -27.20
N MET A 222 2.25 1.61 -26.44
CA MET A 222 2.58 1.43 -25.03
C MET A 222 3.89 0.63 -24.94
N LEU A 223 4.97 1.28 -24.52
CA LEU A 223 6.24 0.61 -24.27
C LEU A 223 6.08 -0.32 -23.07
N ARG A 224 6.39 -1.60 -23.25
CA ARG A 224 6.45 -2.56 -22.14
C ARG A 224 7.75 -2.33 -21.36
N PRO A 225 7.72 -2.32 -20.02
CA PRO A 225 8.94 -2.17 -19.24
C PRO A 225 9.88 -3.35 -19.46
N LEU A 226 11.19 -3.13 -19.27
CA LEU A 226 12.23 -4.16 -19.46
C LEU A 226 12.03 -5.38 -18.54
N LEU A 227 11.57 -5.12 -17.32
CA LEU A 227 11.19 -6.13 -16.34
C LEU A 227 9.75 -5.86 -15.91
N HIS A 228 8.89 -6.87 -16.06
CA HIS A 228 7.51 -6.86 -15.58
C HIS A 228 7.24 -8.16 -14.83
N ALA A 229 6.31 -8.13 -13.89
CA ALA A 229 5.91 -9.33 -13.18
C ALA A 229 4.45 -9.28 -12.77
N GLU A 230 3.81 -10.44 -12.81
CA GLU A 230 2.41 -10.64 -12.48
C GLU A 230 2.27 -11.80 -11.50
N ARG A 231 1.24 -11.73 -10.67
CA ARG A 231 0.95 -12.80 -9.72
C ARG A 231 -0.54 -13.11 -9.68
N TYR A 232 -0.88 -14.39 -9.73
CA TYR A 232 -2.26 -14.84 -9.66
C TYR A 232 -2.40 -16.16 -8.91
N VAL A 233 -3.62 -16.45 -8.48
CA VAL A 233 -3.98 -17.71 -7.80
C VAL A 233 -4.75 -18.58 -8.79
N ALA A 234 -4.36 -19.84 -8.90
CA ALA A 234 -5.05 -20.86 -9.67
C ALA A 234 -5.53 -22.00 -8.76
N GLY A 235 -6.35 -22.89 -9.32
CA GLY A 235 -6.91 -24.05 -8.62
C GLY A 235 -8.41 -23.97 -8.40
N TYR A 236 -9.00 -25.12 -8.10
CA TYR A 236 -10.44 -25.28 -7.91
C TYR A 236 -10.77 -25.75 -6.49
N GLY A 237 -11.95 -25.36 -6.00
CA GLY A 237 -12.42 -25.75 -4.68
C GLY A 237 -11.82 -24.94 -3.52
N LEU A 238 -12.13 -25.38 -2.30
CA LEU A 238 -11.80 -24.68 -1.05
C LEU A 238 -10.69 -25.37 -0.23
N GLN A 239 -10.06 -26.42 -0.77
CA GLN A 239 -9.02 -27.17 -0.06
C GLN A 239 -7.63 -26.80 -0.57
N THR A 240 -7.34 -27.02 -1.84
CA THR A 240 -6.02 -26.78 -2.46
C THR A 240 -6.07 -25.67 -3.49
N GLY A 241 -4.92 -25.03 -3.72
CA GLY A 241 -4.74 -24.00 -4.74
C GLY A 241 -3.27 -23.89 -5.13
N GLU A 242 -2.99 -23.05 -6.12
CA GLU A 242 -1.65 -22.82 -6.65
C GLU A 242 -1.38 -21.32 -6.74
N ILE A 243 -0.18 -20.89 -6.37
CA ILE A 243 0.29 -19.51 -6.55
C ILE A 243 1.22 -19.50 -7.74
N HIS A 244 0.90 -18.68 -8.73
CA HIS A 244 1.72 -18.45 -9.90
C HIS A 244 2.34 -17.06 -9.82
N THR A 245 3.66 -16.99 -9.96
CA THR A 245 4.39 -15.73 -10.12
C THR A 245 5.11 -15.76 -11.45
N VAL A 246 4.72 -14.88 -12.37
CA VAL A 246 5.24 -14.83 -13.73
C VAL A 246 6.12 -13.60 -13.87
N MET A 247 7.36 -13.79 -14.32
CA MET A 247 8.35 -12.74 -14.51
C MET A 247 8.74 -12.65 -15.99
N TYR A 248 8.67 -11.45 -16.54
CA TYR A 248 8.94 -11.16 -17.94
C TYR A 248 10.27 -10.41 -18.06
N ASN A 249 11.22 -10.98 -18.81
CA ASN A 249 12.42 -10.29 -19.23
C ASN A 249 12.25 -9.87 -20.70
N ASN A 250 12.00 -8.59 -20.93
CA ASN A 250 11.87 -8.00 -22.27
C ASN A 250 13.20 -7.49 -22.82
N HIS A 251 14.32 -7.68 -22.10
CA HIS A 251 15.64 -7.34 -22.62
C HIS A 251 15.98 -8.26 -23.82
N PRO A 252 16.39 -7.72 -24.98
CA PRO A 252 16.57 -8.50 -26.19
C PRO A 252 17.71 -9.53 -26.12
N PHE A 253 18.83 -9.19 -25.47
CA PHE A 253 20.06 -10.01 -25.52
C PHE A 253 20.64 -10.47 -24.18
N ARG A 254 20.30 -9.84 -23.05
CA ARG A 254 20.91 -10.13 -21.74
C ARG A 254 19.97 -10.95 -20.86
N SER A 255 20.53 -11.99 -20.27
CA SER A 255 19.95 -12.59 -19.07
C SER A 255 20.45 -11.86 -17.83
N PHE A 256 19.63 -11.78 -16.80
CA PHE A 256 20.04 -11.24 -15.50
C PHE A 256 19.37 -12.01 -14.36
N PRO A 257 20.04 -12.12 -13.20
CA PRO A 257 19.48 -12.76 -12.02
C PRO A 257 18.48 -11.84 -11.35
N VAL A 258 17.42 -12.46 -10.82
CA VAL A 258 16.35 -11.79 -10.11
C VAL A 258 16.11 -12.49 -8.78
N LEU A 259 16.06 -11.70 -7.71
CA LEU A 259 15.78 -12.17 -6.37
C LEU A 259 14.30 -11.98 -6.06
N LEU A 260 13.58 -13.09 -5.95
CA LEU A 260 12.18 -13.14 -5.60
C LEU A 260 12.04 -13.36 -4.09
N LEU A 261 11.24 -12.52 -3.45
CA LEU A 261 10.83 -12.63 -2.06
C LEU A 261 9.31 -12.75 -1.99
N ASP A 262 8.82 -13.85 -1.44
CA ASP A 262 7.41 -14.06 -1.17
C ASP A 262 7.15 -14.24 0.33
N SER A 263 6.12 -13.57 0.83
CA SER A 263 5.68 -13.62 2.23
C SER A 263 4.23 -14.08 2.26
N VAL A 264 4.02 -15.38 2.47
CA VAL A 264 2.69 -16.00 2.42
C VAL A 264 2.16 -16.23 3.83
N PRO A 265 0.96 -15.72 4.20
CA PRO A 265 0.39 -15.90 5.53
C PRO A 265 0.25 -17.36 5.97
N TRP A 266 0.28 -17.59 7.29
CA TRP A 266 0.23 -18.93 7.89
C TRP A 266 -1.04 -19.73 7.56
N TYR A 267 -2.14 -19.06 7.20
CA TYR A 267 -3.38 -19.72 6.82
C TYR A 267 -3.35 -20.33 5.42
N LEU A 268 -2.29 -20.10 4.64
CA LEU A 268 -2.00 -20.83 3.39
C LEU A 268 -0.76 -21.69 3.62
N ARG A 269 -0.96 -23.00 3.75
CA ARG A 269 0.11 -23.96 4.01
C ARG A 269 0.79 -24.31 2.69
N LEU A 270 2.00 -23.79 2.50
CA LEU A 270 2.76 -24.02 1.27
C LEU A 270 3.38 -25.42 1.22
N TYR A 271 3.22 -26.10 0.09
CA TYR A 271 3.89 -27.37 -0.23
C TYR A 271 5.16 -27.12 -1.03
N ILE A 272 6.26 -26.88 -0.32
CA ILE A 272 7.54 -26.52 -0.95
C ILE A 272 8.08 -27.60 -1.90
N HIS A 273 7.69 -28.87 -1.71
CA HIS A 273 8.08 -29.98 -2.59
C HIS A 273 7.45 -29.89 -3.98
N THR A 274 6.42 -29.07 -4.17
CA THR A 274 5.77 -28.82 -5.47
C THR A 274 6.28 -27.53 -6.12
N LEU A 275 7.31 -26.88 -5.55
CA LEU A 275 7.91 -25.68 -6.14
C LEU A 275 8.49 -26.05 -7.51
N THR A 276 7.95 -25.45 -8.57
CA THR A 276 8.54 -25.57 -9.91
C THR A 276 8.86 -24.19 -10.46
N VAL A 277 10.01 -24.10 -11.14
CA VAL A 277 10.46 -22.88 -11.78
C VAL A 277 10.76 -23.22 -13.22
N THR A 278 9.97 -22.68 -14.14
CA THR A 278 10.09 -22.96 -15.56
C THR A 278 10.38 -21.69 -16.33
N SER A 279 11.25 -21.75 -17.32
CA SER A 279 11.55 -20.65 -18.23
C SER A 279 11.57 -21.17 -19.67
N LYS A 280 10.80 -20.53 -20.56
CA LYS A 280 10.63 -20.99 -21.96
C LYS A 280 10.26 -22.48 -22.06
N GLY A 281 9.44 -22.98 -21.13
CA GLY A 281 9.01 -24.39 -21.08
C GLY A 281 10.10 -25.39 -20.67
N LYS A 282 11.24 -24.93 -20.13
CA LYS A 282 12.29 -25.77 -19.55
C LYS A 282 12.46 -25.46 -18.07
N ASP A 283 12.89 -26.45 -17.30
CA ASP A 283 13.20 -26.25 -15.88
C ASP A 283 14.38 -25.28 -15.71
N ASN A 284 14.19 -24.32 -14.81
CA ASN A 284 15.17 -23.29 -14.49
C ASN A 284 15.49 -23.36 -12.99
N THR A 285 16.55 -24.11 -12.67
CA THR A 285 16.94 -24.35 -11.27
C THR A 285 17.44 -23.07 -10.61
N PRO A 286 16.82 -22.60 -9.52
CA PRO A 286 17.28 -21.41 -8.79
C PRO A 286 18.69 -21.61 -8.22
N SER A 287 19.51 -20.55 -8.26
CA SER A 287 20.89 -20.60 -7.73
C SER A 287 20.94 -20.49 -6.21
N TYR A 288 19.91 -19.90 -5.61
CA TYR A 288 19.75 -19.74 -4.17
C TYR A 288 18.28 -19.95 -3.81
N ILE A 289 18.02 -20.68 -2.73
CA ILE A 289 16.69 -20.83 -2.14
C ILE A 289 16.85 -20.76 -0.62
N HIS A 290 16.10 -19.86 0.01
CA HIS A 290 15.94 -19.76 1.45
C HIS A 290 14.46 -19.79 1.78
N TYR A 291 14.06 -20.80 2.53
CA TYR A 291 12.67 -20.99 2.92
C TYR A 291 12.55 -21.11 4.43
N GLN A 292 11.67 -20.28 5.00
CA GLN A 292 11.25 -20.36 6.39
C GLN A 292 9.77 -20.78 6.44
N PRO A 293 9.44 -21.92 7.05
CA PRO A 293 8.05 -22.36 7.16
C PRO A 293 7.27 -21.49 8.15
N SER A 294 6.00 -21.24 7.84
CA SER A 294 5.08 -20.56 8.75
C SER A 294 4.88 -21.34 10.05
N LYS A 295 4.32 -20.65 11.03
CA LYS A 295 3.73 -21.28 12.20
C LYS A 295 2.37 -20.64 12.44
N ASP A 296 1.35 -21.47 12.60
CA ASP A 296 -0.04 -21.05 12.81
C ASP A 296 -0.13 -19.92 13.85
N ARG A 297 -0.70 -18.78 13.45
CA ARG A 297 -0.93 -17.57 14.28
C ARG A 297 0.32 -16.93 14.88
N MET A 298 1.52 -17.30 14.43
CA MET A 298 2.77 -16.75 14.97
C MET A 298 3.60 -16.06 13.91
N ARG A 299 3.81 -16.69 12.75
CA ARG A 299 4.64 -16.14 11.67
C ARG A 299 4.20 -16.65 10.29
N PRO A 300 4.40 -15.88 9.21
CA PRO A 300 4.09 -16.32 7.86
C PRO A 300 5.22 -17.19 7.27
N HIS A 301 4.98 -17.76 6.09
CA HIS A 301 6.01 -18.38 5.25
C HIS A 301 6.87 -17.28 4.61
N LEU A 302 8.18 -17.51 4.58
CA LEU A 302 9.14 -16.66 3.87
C LEU A 302 9.83 -17.52 2.81
N LEU A 303 9.75 -17.12 1.55
CA LEU A 303 10.48 -17.74 0.45
C LEU A 303 11.34 -16.68 -0.24
N GLU A 304 12.65 -16.89 -0.25
CA GLU A 304 13.60 -16.10 -1.02
C GLU A 304 14.29 -17.02 -2.03
N MET A 305 14.33 -16.64 -3.30
CA MET A 305 15.06 -17.41 -4.31
C MET A 305 15.67 -16.53 -5.39
N LEU A 306 16.86 -16.92 -5.84
CA LEU A 306 17.58 -16.24 -6.92
C LEU A 306 17.39 -17.04 -8.21
N VAL A 307 16.68 -16.45 -9.17
CA VAL A 307 16.31 -17.09 -10.44
C VAL A 307 16.94 -16.30 -11.59
N GLN A 308 17.59 -16.99 -12.52
CA GLN A 308 18.12 -16.35 -13.72
C GLN A 308 16.99 -16.16 -14.74
N LEU A 309 16.75 -14.95 -15.22
CA LEU A 309 15.78 -14.70 -16.30
C LEU A 309 16.49 -14.66 -17.66
N PRO A 310 16.26 -15.62 -18.58
CA PRO A 310 16.84 -15.58 -19.93
C PRO A 310 16.37 -14.36 -20.74
N PRO A 311 17.11 -13.95 -21.78
CA PRO A 311 16.69 -12.83 -22.64
C PRO A 311 15.39 -13.14 -23.38
N HIS A 312 14.56 -12.11 -23.53
CA HIS A 312 13.26 -12.18 -24.20
C HIS A 312 12.47 -13.44 -23.79
N SER A 313 12.23 -13.58 -22.49
CA SER A 313 11.69 -14.79 -21.88
C SER A 313 10.65 -14.51 -20.82
N VAL A 314 9.86 -15.55 -20.54
CA VAL A 314 8.93 -15.60 -19.43
C VAL A 314 9.37 -16.73 -18.53
N THR A 315 9.57 -16.40 -17.25
CA THR A 315 9.88 -17.37 -16.19
C THR A 315 8.71 -17.42 -15.21
N GLU A 316 8.18 -18.61 -14.99
CA GLU A 316 7.04 -18.86 -14.11
C GLU A 316 7.50 -19.67 -12.91
N VAL A 317 7.14 -19.19 -11.72
CA VAL A 317 7.29 -19.91 -10.46
C VAL A 317 5.93 -20.33 -9.97
N THR A 318 5.74 -21.63 -9.71
CA THR A 318 4.50 -22.19 -9.17
C THR A 318 4.75 -22.90 -7.85
N VAL A 319 3.83 -22.73 -6.91
CA VAL A 319 3.82 -23.43 -5.61
C VAL A 319 2.38 -23.78 -5.23
N GLN A 320 2.14 -25.03 -4.84
CA GLN A 320 0.84 -25.46 -4.35
C GLN A 320 0.68 -25.11 -2.86
N PHE A 321 -0.55 -24.83 -2.46
CA PHE A 321 -0.90 -24.56 -1.08
C PHE A 321 -2.22 -25.21 -0.67
N GLU A 322 -2.36 -25.46 0.63
CA GLU A 322 -3.60 -25.84 1.27
C GLU A 322 -4.15 -24.69 2.10
N ARG A 323 -5.48 -24.53 2.12
CA ARG A 323 -6.18 -23.52 2.92
C ARG A 323 -6.43 -24.05 4.34
N ALA A 324 -5.97 -23.32 5.35
CA ALA A 324 -6.23 -23.66 6.74
C ALA A 324 -7.66 -23.31 7.15
N LEU A 325 -8.20 -24.09 8.09
CA LEU A 325 -9.46 -23.78 8.77
C LEU A 325 -9.21 -22.72 9.84
N LEU A 326 -9.83 -21.57 9.68
CA LEU A 326 -9.76 -20.46 10.63
C LEU A 326 -10.85 -20.60 11.71
N LYS A 327 -10.62 -19.97 12.87
CA LYS A 327 -11.67 -19.79 13.87
C LYS A 327 -12.66 -18.73 13.38
N TRP A 328 -13.93 -18.82 13.81
CA TRP A 328 -14.95 -17.85 13.41
C TRP A 328 -14.56 -16.39 13.75
N THR A 329 -13.81 -16.16 14.83
CA THR A 329 -13.30 -14.84 15.24
C THR A 329 -12.15 -14.30 14.38
N GLU A 330 -11.54 -15.15 13.54
CA GLU A 330 -10.40 -14.79 12.68
C GLU A 330 -10.86 -14.34 11.29
N TYR A 331 -12.14 -14.53 10.97
CA TYR A 331 -12.72 -13.97 9.75
C TYR A 331 -12.95 -12.47 9.89
N THR A 332 -12.78 -11.79 8.78
CA THR A 332 -13.10 -10.37 8.71
C THR A 332 -14.60 -10.15 8.61
N PRO A 333 -15.12 -8.94 8.94
CA PRO A 333 -16.55 -8.68 9.00
C PRO A 333 -17.33 -9.07 7.74
N ASP A 334 -16.67 -9.05 6.57
CA ASP A 334 -17.14 -9.71 5.36
C ASP A 334 -16.25 -10.93 5.03
N PRO A 335 -16.68 -12.15 5.39
CA PRO A 335 -15.98 -13.39 5.10
C PRO A 335 -16.02 -13.78 3.61
N ASN A 336 -17.05 -13.34 2.88
CA ASN A 336 -17.29 -13.74 1.49
C ASN A 336 -16.38 -12.98 0.52
N HIS A 337 -15.87 -11.82 0.91
CA HIS A 337 -14.88 -11.06 0.15
C HIS A 337 -13.56 -11.81 -0.05
N GLY A 338 -13.17 -12.66 0.90
CA GLY A 338 -11.92 -13.40 0.87
C GLY A 338 -10.76 -12.71 1.61
N PHE A 339 -9.60 -13.36 1.57
CA PHE A 339 -8.39 -12.98 2.30
C PHE A 339 -7.31 -12.49 1.35
N TYR A 340 -6.73 -11.34 1.67
CA TYR A 340 -5.63 -10.79 0.89
C TYR A 340 -4.30 -11.41 1.31
N VAL A 341 -3.46 -11.71 0.32
CA VAL A 341 -2.06 -12.09 0.50
C VAL A 341 -1.19 -10.94 -0.01
N GLY A 342 -0.15 -10.59 0.75
CA GLY A 342 0.78 -9.51 0.39
C GLY A 342 1.46 -9.76 -0.96
N SER A 343 1.90 -8.71 -1.64
CA SER A 343 2.60 -8.81 -2.92
C SER A 343 3.96 -9.51 -2.81
N SER A 344 4.38 -10.14 -3.91
CA SER A 344 5.74 -10.65 -4.05
C SER A 344 6.68 -9.49 -4.42
N VAL A 345 7.90 -9.51 -3.89
CA VAL A 345 8.91 -8.48 -4.14
C VAL A 345 10.00 -9.06 -5.03
N ILE A 346 10.23 -8.38 -6.14
CA ILE A 346 11.18 -8.79 -7.16
C ILE A 346 12.26 -7.73 -7.20
N SER A 347 13.49 -8.10 -6.83
CA SER A 347 14.65 -7.21 -6.80
C SER A 347 15.68 -7.67 -7.83
N ALA A 348 16.11 -6.79 -8.72
CA ALA A 348 17.01 -7.13 -9.81
C ALA A 348 18.03 -6.02 -10.09
N LEU A 349 19.22 -6.41 -10.54
CA LEU A 349 20.16 -5.50 -11.21
C LEU A 349 19.97 -5.67 -12.71
N VAL A 350 19.16 -4.79 -13.30
CA VAL A 350 18.80 -4.86 -14.72
C VAL A 350 19.91 -4.22 -15.55
N PRO A 351 20.46 -4.90 -16.57
CA PRO A 351 21.46 -4.32 -17.45
C PRO A 351 20.96 -3.05 -18.16
N SER A 352 21.81 -2.03 -18.24
CA SER A 352 21.56 -0.79 -18.96
C SER A 352 21.63 -1.02 -20.47
N SER A 353 20.70 -0.43 -21.23
CA SER A 353 20.73 -0.46 -22.70
C SER A 353 21.72 0.58 -23.27
N VAL A 354 21.99 1.66 -22.51
CA VAL A 354 22.82 2.82 -22.91
C VAL A 354 24.31 2.61 -22.74
N ALA A 355 24.76 1.67 -21.91
CA ALA A 355 26.19 1.38 -21.71
C ALA A 355 26.94 0.84 -22.96
N MET A 356 26.33 0.98 -24.15
CA MET A 356 26.94 0.76 -25.47
C MET A 356 27.63 2.01 -26.06
N ASP A 357 27.34 3.24 -25.59
CA ASP A 357 27.94 4.46 -26.15
C ASP A 357 28.63 5.32 -25.08
N THR A 358 29.93 5.59 -25.25
CA THR A 358 30.86 6.10 -24.22
C THR A 358 31.06 7.62 -24.19
N ASN A 359 30.13 8.42 -24.73
CA ASN A 359 30.33 9.86 -24.82
C ASN A 359 29.21 10.62 -24.11
N ILE A 360 29.52 11.15 -22.92
CA ILE A 360 29.13 12.46 -22.35
C ILE A 360 28.88 12.34 -20.85
N THR A 361 29.80 12.90 -20.06
CA THR A 361 29.65 13.07 -18.60
C THR A 361 29.31 14.53 -18.29
N GLN A 362 28.12 14.78 -17.74
CA GLN A 362 27.84 15.95 -16.91
C GLN A 362 26.64 15.66 -16.01
N GLU A 363 26.91 15.31 -14.76
CA GLU A 363 25.92 14.98 -13.73
C GLU A 363 25.46 16.24 -12.98
N GLN A 364 24.15 16.34 -12.70
CA GLN A 364 23.61 17.22 -11.65
C GLN A 364 23.05 16.37 -10.50
N PRO A 365 23.42 16.66 -9.23
CA PRO A 365 23.25 15.74 -8.10
C PRO A 365 21.79 15.47 -7.71
N LEU A 366 20.86 16.40 -7.93
CA LEU A 366 19.46 16.21 -7.51
C LEU A 366 18.71 15.25 -8.44
N PHE A 367 18.91 15.33 -9.76
CA PHE A 367 18.26 14.41 -10.71
C PHE A 367 18.78 12.97 -10.54
N SER A 368 20.09 12.82 -10.29
CA SER A 368 20.74 11.53 -10.00
C SER A 368 20.27 10.83 -8.72
N SER A 369 19.51 11.52 -7.87
CA SER A 369 18.89 10.96 -6.66
C SER A 369 17.45 10.48 -6.87
N PHE A 370 16.75 11.04 -7.87
CA PHE A 370 15.39 10.63 -8.27
C PHE A 370 15.41 9.42 -9.19
N PHE A 371 16.41 9.35 -10.06
CA PHE A 371 16.70 8.22 -10.93
C PHE A 371 18.17 7.85 -10.72
N PRO A 372 18.53 6.55 -10.61
CA PRO A 372 19.93 6.15 -10.56
C PRO A 372 20.60 6.53 -11.88
N CYS A 373 21.17 7.74 -11.96
CA CYS A 373 21.76 8.31 -13.18
C CYS A 373 23.25 8.04 -13.30
N LYS A 374 23.74 6.94 -12.74
CA LYS A 374 25.08 6.49 -13.07
C LYS A 374 25.03 5.74 -14.39
N GLU A 375 26.02 5.96 -15.24
CA GLU A 375 26.39 5.06 -16.34
C GLU A 375 26.94 3.73 -15.77
N GLU A 376 26.15 3.07 -14.93
CA GLU A 376 26.41 1.72 -14.48
C GLU A 376 25.90 0.76 -15.57
N SER A 377 26.67 -0.30 -15.83
CA SER A 377 26.27 -1.37 -16.75
C SER A 377 24.97 -2.05 -16.34
N SER A 378 24.51 -1.84 -15.11
CA SER A 378 23.23 -2.30 -14.55
C SER A 378 22.68 -1.32 -13.54
N TYR A 379 21.36 -1.23 -13.40
CA TYR A 379 20.69 -0.41 -12.39
C TYR A 379 19.77 -1.28 -11.52
N PHE A 380 19.60 -0.91 -10.26
CA PHE A 380 18.73 -1.64 -9.34
C PHE A 380 17.26 -1.28 -9.54
N VAL A 381 16.43 -2.30 -9.72
CA VAL A 381 14.97 -2.17 -9.80
C VAL A 381 14.34 -3.07 -8.75
N ARG A 382 13.29 -2.55 -8.10
CA ARG A 382 12.39 -3.34 -7.27
C ARG A 382 10.97 -3.20 -7.79
N VAL A 383 10.37 -4.33 -8.14
CA VAL A 383 8.99 -4.45 -8.59
C VAL A 383 8.19 -5.16 -7.51
N TYR A 384 6.99 -4.66 -7.25
CA TYR A 384 6.01 -5.31 -6.38
C TYR A 384 4.89 -5.85 -7.27
N THR A 385 4.57 -7.14 -7.16
CA THR A 385 3.46 -7.74 -7.90
C THR A 385 2.12 -7.32 -7.32
N GLU A 386 1.04 -7.78 -7.93
CA GLU A 386 -0.30 -7.64 -7.38
C GLU A 386 -0.45 -8.42 -6.05
N PRO A 387 -1.24 -7.91 -5.09
CA PRO A 387 -1.68 -8.70 -3.95
C PRO A 387 -2.69 -9.75 -4.44
N LEU A 388 -2.69 -10.93 -3.80
CA LEU A 388 -3.63 -11.98 -4.18
C LEU A 388 -4.87 -11.92 -3.31
N LEU A 389 -6.02 -12.31 -3.88
CA LEU A 389 -7.26 -12.52 -3.14
C LEU A 389 -7.57 -14.03 -3.14
N VAL A 390 -7.62 -14.61 -1.94
CA VAL A 390 -7.84 -16.05 -1.73
C VAL A 390 -9.10 -16.26 -0.90
N ASN A 391 -10.03 -17.03 -1.43
CA ASN A 391 -11.19 -17.47 -0.66
C ASN A 391 -10.79 -18.60 0.29
N LEU A 392 -11.12 -18.45 1.57
CA LEU A 392 -10.97 -19.48 2.59
C LEU A 392 -12.33 -20.17 2.81
N PRO A 393 -12.36 -21.43 3.28
CA PRO A 393 -13.62 -22.11 3.61
C PRO A 393 -14.37 -21.31 4.67
N THR A 394 -15.49 -20.69 4.32
CA THR A 394 -16.28 -19.86 5.26
C THR A 394 -17.18 -20.76 6.13
N PRO A 395 -17.15 -20.63 7.46
CA PRO A 395 -18.04 -21.37 8.33
C PRO A 395 -19.46 -20.78 8.28
N ASP A 396 -20.44 -21.55 8.71
CA ASP A 396 -21.80 -21.04 8.92
C ASP A 396 -21.83 -20.11 10.16
N PHE A 397 -21.97 -18.81 9.91
CA PHE A 397 -22.04 -17.79 10.97
C PHE A 397 -23.41 -17.77 11.68
N SER A 398 -24.43 -18.45 11.16
CA SER A 398 -25.76 -18.46 11.76
C SER A 398 -25.79 -19.22 13.09
N MET A 399 -25.01 -20.31 13.20
CA MET A 399 -24.94 -21.12 14.42
C MET A 399 -24.46 -20.32 15.65
N PRO A 400 -23.28 -19.67 15.64
CA PRO A 400 -22.85 -18.85 16.77
C PRO A 400 -23.78 -17.67 17.03
N TYR A 401 -24.34 -17.05 15.98
CA TYR A 401 -25.31 -15.96 16.15
C TYR A 401 -26.56 -16.41 16.92
N ASN A 402 -27.12 -17.58 16.58
CA ASN A 402 -28.28 -18.14 17.26
C ASN A 402 -27.98 -18.44 18.73
N VAL A 403 -26.79 -18.97 19.04
CA VAL A 403 -26.36 -19.24 20.41
C VAL A 403 -26.18 -17.94 21.21
N ILE A 404 -25.59 -16.91 20.61
CA ILE A 404 -25.42 -15.59 21.24
C ILE A 404 -26.80 -14.95 21.52
N CYS A 405 -27.72 -15.02 20.56
CA CYS A 405 -29.09 -14.52 20.75
C CYS A 405 -29.82 -15.25 21.88
N LEU A 406 -29.72 -16.57 21.95
CA LEU A 406 -30.35 -17.36 23.01
C LEU A 406 -29.74 -17.07 24.38
N THR A 407 -28.41 -17.04 24.48
CA THR A 407 -27.73 -16.76 25.76
C THR A 407 -28.01 -15.33 26.24
N CYS A 408 -28.00 -14.35 25.34
CA CYS A 408 -28.35 -12.96 25.66
C CYS A 408 -29.80 -12.82 26.13
N THR A 409 -30.76 -13.52 25.50
CA THR A 409 -32.17 -13.50 25.95
C THR A 409 -32.33 -14.15 27.31
N VAL A 410 -31.68 -15.29 27.57
CA VAL A 410 -31.69 -15.94 28.90
C VAL A 410 -31.09 -15.02 29.97
N VAL A 411 -29.96 -14.36 29.69
CA VAL A 411 -29.31 -13.41 30.62
C VAL A 411 -30.21 -12.19 30.84
N ALA A 412 -30.82 -11.64 29.79
CA ALA A 412 -31.72 -10.49 29.90
C ALA A 412 -32.97 -10.80 30.74
N VAL A 413 -33.58 -11.96 30.53
CA VAL A 413 -34.74 -12.42 31.33
C VAL A 413 -34.33 -12.70 32.77
N GLY A 414 -33.20 -13.39 32.97
CA GLY A 414 -32.65 -13.67 34.30
C GLY A 414 -32.37 -12.40 35.08
N TYR A 415 -31.60 -11.48 34.49
CA TYR A 415 -31.29 -10.19 35.10
C TYR A 415 -32.56 -9.35 35.32
N GLY A 416 -33.46 -9.27 34.33
CA GLY A 416 -34.70 -8.52 34.47
C GLY A 416 -35.60 -9.04 35.58
N SER A 417 -35.69 -10.36 35.73
CA SER A 417 -36.46 -10.99 36.82
C SER A 417 -35.83 -10.72 38.19
N LEU A 418 -34.50 -10.85 38.32
CA LEU A 418 -33.77 -10.58 39.55
C LEU A 418 -33.86 -9.10 39.94
N TYR A 419 -33.65 -8.21 38.97
CA TYR A 419 -33.74 -6.77 39.16
C TYR A 419 -35.14 -6.37 39.62
N ASN A 420 -36.19 -6.91 38.98
CA ASN A 420 -37.57 -6.68 39.40
C ASN A 420 -37.82 -7.19 40.82
N LEU A 421 -37.32 -8.36 41.22
CA LEU A 421 -37.49 -8.86 42.59
C LEU A 421 -36.79 -7.98 43.63
N LEU A 422 -35.60 -7.46 43.32
CA LEU A 422 -34.81 -6.66 44.25
C LEU A 422 -35.30 -5.20 44.36
N THR A 423 -35.85 -4.64 43.29
CA THR A 423 -36.24 -3.22 43.24
C THR A 423 -37.72 -2.97 43.43
N ARG A 424 -38.57 -3.98 43.24
CA ARG A 424 -40.02 -3.83 43.40
C ARG A 424 -40.39 -3.81 44.88
N SER A 425 -40.72 -2.62 45.39
CA SER A 425 -41.32 -2.46 46.72
C SER A 425 -42.75 -3.00 46.70
N PHE A 426 -43.00 -4.11 47.40
CA PHE A 426 -44.36 -4.59 47.63
C PHE A 426 -45.06 -3.64 48.61
N GLN A 427 -45.92 -2.75 48.09
CA GLN A 427 -46.87 -2.02 48.94
C GLN A 427 -48.01 -2.98 49.30
N ILE A 428 -48.03 -3.39 50.56
CA ILE A 428 -49.18 -4.10 51.13
C ILE A 428 -50.30 -3.06 51.27
N GLU A 429 -51.34 -3.20 50.46
CA GLU A 429 -52.54 -2.37 50.57
C GLU A 429 -53.25 -2.75 51.88
N GLU A 430 -53.27 -1.85 52.86
CA GLU A 430 -53.99 -2.09 54.12
C GLU A 430 -55.49 -2.31 53.82
N PRO A 431 -56.14 -3.31 54.44
CA PRO A 431 -57.53 -3.62 54.15
C PRO A 431 -58.41 -2.42 54.50
N ASN A 432 -59.08 -1.90 53.47
CA ASN A 432 -59.87 -0.69 53.52
C ASN A 432 -60.88 -0.74 54.69
N PRO A 433 -60.71 0.05 55.77
CA PRO A 433 -61.44 -0.15 57.04
C PRO A 433 -62.96 0.04 56.88
N ARG A 434 -63.40 0.72 55.82
CA ARG A 434 -64.81 0.84 55.43
C ARG A 434 -65.46 -0.48 55.03
N LEU A 435 -64.72 -1.38 54.38
CA LEU A 435 -65.27 -2.67 53.94
C LEU A 435 -65.44 -3.62 55.13
N ALA A 436 -64.44 -3.66 56.02
CA ALA A 436 -64.49 -4.40 57.27
C ALA A 436 -65.64 -3.91 58.17
N LYS A 437 -65.84 -2.59 58.30
CA LYS A 437 -66.99 -2.01 59.04
C LYS A 437 -68.33 -2.40 58.43
N LYS A 438 -68.47 -2.40 57.09
CA LYS A 438 -69.72 -2.80 56.41
C LYS A 438 -70.05 -4.28 56.64
N ILE A 439 -69.05 -5.16 56.57
CA ILE A 439 -69.24 -6.59 56.81
C ILE A 439 -69.57 -6.87 58.29
N ALA A 440 -68.88 -6.20 59.23
CA ALA A 440 -69.18 -6.30 60.65
C ALA A 440 -70.61 -5.81 60.98
N ASN A 441 -71.05 -4.72 60.35
CA ASN A 441 -72.41 -4.20 60.51
C ASN A 441 -73.47 -5.11 59.86
N PHE A 442 -73.16 -5.79 58.76
CA PHE A 442 -74.06 -6.79 58.16
C PHE A 442 -74.26 -8.01 59.08
N ILE A 443 -73.17 -8.53 59.66
CA ILE A 443 -73.24 -9.66 60.61
C ILE A 443 -74.00 -9.28 61.89
N ARG A 444 -73.81 -8.05 62.41
CA ARG A 444 -74.56 -7.56 63.57
C ARG A 444 -76.05 -7.39 63.28
N ARG A 445 -76.41 -6.99 62.06
CA ARG A 445 -77.81 -6.86 61.61
C ARG A 445 -78.53 -8.21 61.57
N ILE A 446 -77.83 -9.28 61.21
CA ILE A 446 -78.36 -10.65 61.23
C ILE A 446 -78.51 -11.17 62.67
N ARG A 447 -77.63 -10.76 63.59
CA ARG A 447 -77.66 -11.13 65.01
C ARG A 447 -78.57 -10.26 65.88
N GLY A 448 -79.27 -9.27 65.31
CA GLY A 448 -80.21 -8.40 66.05
C GLY A 448 -79.56 -7.43 67.04
N VAL A 449 -78.28 -7.09 66.87
CA VAL A 449 -77.53 -6.17 67.75
C VAL A 449 -77.34 -4.82 67.04
N PRO A 450 -77.40 -3.66 67.73
CA PRO A 450 -77.19 -2.36 67.11
C PRO A 450 -75.82 -2.23 66.41
N LEU A 451 -75.83 -1.47 65.30
CA LEU A 451 -74.69 -1.28 64.40
C LEU A 451 -73.56 -0.47 65.08
N LEU A 452 -72.29 -0.73 64.70
CA LEU A 452 -71.20 0.22 65.03
C LEU A 452 -71.47 1.55 64.30
N SER A 453 -71.31 2.67 65.00
CA SER A 453 -71.08 3.99 64.39
C SER A 453 -69.73 4.03 63.68
#